data_AF-A0A9D8TFX0-F1
#
_entry.id   AF-A0A9D8TFX0-F1
#
_cell.length_a   1.000
_cell.length_b   1.000
_cell.length_c   1.000
_cell.angle_alpha   90.00
_cell.angle_beta   90.00
_cell.angle_gamma   90.00
#
_symmetry.space_group_name_H-M   'P 1'
#
loop_
_entity.id
_entity.type
_entity.pdbx_description
1 polymer ?
#
loop_
_entity_poly.entity_id
_entity_poly.type
_entity_poly.pdbx_seq_one_letter_code
_entity_poly.pdbx_strand_id
1 'polypeptide(L)'
;MKTTFLHSITLCLALAFSGLHTAKADNIVIESGDWKLTYVEADKAFRINHKKTDGSFRPVIINSIPEATYNKLGSNTNSVTTASFSQMSYQSVEIEDAFGKGIDHRFTFSGNSQDQELVMQQSFRLYSEHEYIISVLSLIHPDSLESNYLAPICTGSTAYTMYVSNSNNRMLKVPFDNDGFGRYGRHRIDGEITSYEVSAIYEGESRVGLILGSVDHDLWKSAINIKGANNGKINALKAFSGVSNSETRDLIPHGKVV
;
A
#
# COMPACT_ATOMS: atom_id res chain seq x y z
N MET A 1 2.79 -44.83 -4.62
CA MET A 1 4.11 -44.93 -3.96
C MET A 1 4.97 -43.79 -4.49
N LYS A 2 5.56 -43.00 -3.58
CA LYS A 2 6.43 -41.82 -3.81
C LYS A 2 5.66 -40.57 -4.29
N THR A 3 5.71 -39.39 -3.66
CA THR A 3 6.61 -38.91 -2.59
C THR A 3 5.91 -37.79 -1.85
N THR A 4 5.82 -37.93 -0.53
CA THR A 4 5.36 -36.93 0.44
C THR A 4 6.38 -35.79 0.49
N PHE A 5 5.96 -34.54 0.25
CA PHE A 5 6.75 -33.38 0.66
C PHE A 5 6.33 -33.01 2.08
N LEU A 6 7.15 -33.42 3.04
CA LEU A 6 7.17 -32.87 4.39
C LEU A 6 7.61 -31.40 4.27
N HIS A 7 6.67 -30.46 4.39
CA HIS A 7 7.04 -29.09 4.73
C HIS A 7 7.19 -29.04 6.24
N SER A 8 8.40 -28.75 6.71
CA SER A 8 8.71 -28.58 8.13
C SER A 8 7.74 -27.58 8.76
N ILE A 9 6.89 -28.08 9.65
CA ILE A 9 6.18 -27.27 10.64
C ILE A 9 7.25 -26.78 11.61
N THR A 10 7.73 -25.56 11.44
CA THR A 10 8.39 -24.84 12.53
C THR A 10 7.30 -24.17 13.35
N LEU A 11 6.76 -24.90 14.32
CA LEU A 11 5.92 -24.34 15.37
C LEU A 11 6.82 -23.61 16.36
N CYS A 12 7.15 -22.35 16.08
CA CYS A 12 7.72 -21.47 17.10
C CYS A 12 6.57 -20.89 17.92
N LEU A 13 6.14 -21.62 18.94
CA LEU A 13 5.32 -21.09 20.02
C LEU A 13 6.21 -20.18 20.89
N ALA A 14 6.38 -18.93 20.48
CA ALA A 14 6.96 -17.91 21.35
C ALA A 14 5.84 -17.31 22.21
N LEU A 15 5.52 -17.97 23.33
CA LEU A 15 4.80 -17.33 24.43
C LEU A 15 5.72 -16.27 25.05
N ALA A 16 5.68 -15.06 24.51
CA ALA A 16 6.21 -13.88 25.19
C ALA A 16 5.07 -13.24 25.98
N PHE A 17 4.92 -13.63 27.25
CA PHE A 17 4.27 -12.76 28.24
C PHE A 17 5.19 -11.56 28.46
N SER A 18 4.94 -10.47 27.75
CA SER A 18 5.43 -9.14 28.13
C SER A 18 4.23 -8.32 28.60
N GLY A 19 4.31 -7.79 29.82
CA GLY A 19 3.20 -7.24 30.57
C GLY A 19 2.34 -6.21 29.83
N LEU A 20 1.13 -6.00 30.36
CA LEU A 20 0.28 -4.86 30.03
C LEU A 20 1.05 -3.56 30.35
N HIS A 21 1.75 -3.05 29.35
CA HIS A 21 2.09 -1.65 29.25
C HIS A 21 1.07 -1.01 28.32
N THR A 22 0.11 -0.29 28.90
CA THR A 22 -0.62 0.77 28.22
C THR A 22 0.33 1.95 27.98
N ALA A 23 1.36 1.72 27.15
CA ALA A 23 2.04 2.79 26.45
C ALA A 23 1.20 3.09 25.21
N LYS A 24 0.81 4.35 24.98
CA LYS A 24 0.44 4.77 23.62
C LYS A 24 1.60 4.36 22.73
N ALA A 25 1.36 3.61 21.65
CA ALA A 25 2.45 3.26 20.76
C ALA A 25 3.09 4.56 20.24
N ASP A 26 4.40 4.68 20.35
CA ASP A 26 5.10 5.86 19.81
C ASP A 26 5.18 5.77 18.29
N ASN A 27 5.44 6.90 17.63
CA ASN A 27 5.75 6.90 16.20
C ASN A 27 6.98 6.03 15.94
N ILE A 28 6.96 5.26 14.86
CA ILE A 28 8.08 4.41 14.45
C ILE A 28 8.71 5.05 13.21
N VAL A 29 10.02 5.28 13.26
CA VAL A 29 10.81 5.85 12.14
C VAL A 29 11.84 4.83 11.70
N ILE A 30 11.85 4.53 10.41
CA ILE A 30 12.76 3.59 9.76
C ILE A 30 13.46 4.33 8.63
N GLU A 31 14.79 4.31 8.64
CA GLU A 31 15.61 4.80 7.53
C GLU A 31 16.41 3.65 6.95
N SER A 32 16.34 3.47 5.62
CA SER A 32 17.10 2.45 4.89
C SER A 32 17.45 3.00 3.51
N GLY A 33 18.75 3.15 3.24
CA GLY A 33 19.26 3.84 2.06
C GLY A 33 18.74 5.28 1.96
N ASP A 34 18.03 5.56 0.86
CA ASP A 34 17.40 6.85 0.59
C ASP A 34 15.94 6.93 1.03
N TRP A 35 15.41 5.87 1.66
CA TRP A 35 14.04 5.83 2.13
C TRP A 35 13.93 6.15 3.61
N LYS A 36 12.93 6.97 3.95
CA LYS A 36 12.45 7.15 5.32
C LYS A 36 10.97 6.83 5.41
N LEU A 37 10.66 5.72 6.06
CA LEU A 37 9.32 5.27 6.41
C LEU A 37 9.00 5.74 7.83
N THR A 38 7.80 6.26 8.04
CA THR A 38 7.32 6.65 9.37
C THR A 38 5.90 6.16 9.56
N TYR A 39 5.69 5.36 10.60
CA TYR A 39 4.35 5.08 11.11
C TYR A 39 4.01 6.11 12.19
N VAL A 40 2.83 6.72 12.07
CA VAL A 40 2.32 7.73 12.99
C VAL A 40 1.13 7.16 13.73
N GLU A 41 1.32 6.86 15.02
CA GLU A 41 0.29 6.19 15.83
C GLU A 41 -0.99 7.02 15.95
N ALA A 42 -0.86 8.33 16.16
CA ALA A 42 -2.01 9.22 16.34
C ALA A 42 -2.95 9.22 15.11
N ASP A 43 -2.37 9.04 13.92
CA ASP A 43 -3.09 9.02 12.65
C ASP A 43 -3.39 7.58 12.18
N LYS A 44 -2.82 6.57 12.86
CA LYS A 44 -2.72 5.17 12.39
C LYS A 44 -2.28 5.08 10.92
N ALA A 45 -1.33 5.92 10.52
CA ALA A 45 -0.99 6.15 9.12
C ALA A 45 0.51 6.09 8.83
N PHE A 46 0.85 5.91 7.55
CA PHE A 46 2.23 5.82 7.08
C PHE A 46 2.65 7.05 6.26
N ARG A 47 3.92 7.42 6.39
CA ARG A 47 4.58 8.46 5.61
C ARG A 47 5.83 7.87 5.00
N ILE A 48 6.04 8.09 3.70
CA ILE A 48 7.23 7.67 2.97
C ILE A 48 7.86 8.92 2.39
N ASN A 49 9.14 9.09 2.68
CA ASN A 49 9.96 10.17 2.15
C ASN A 49 11.18 9.57 1.45
N HIS A 50 11.68 10.30 0.45
CA HIS A 50 12.91 9.96 -0.26
C HIS A 50 13.97 11.01 -0.01
N LYS A 51 15.21 10.60 0.18
CA LYS A 51 16.37 11.48 0.38
C LYS A 51 16.70 12.20 -0.93
N LYS A 52 17.03 13.48 -0.86
CA LYS A 52 17.54 14.27 -1.97
C LYS A 52 19.06 14.28 -1.93
N THR A 53 19.67 14.75 -3.02
CA THR A 53 21.13 14.90 -3.13
C THR A 53 21.72 15.81 -2.04
N ASP A 54 20.96 16.78 -1.53
CA ASP A 54 21.38 17.67 -0.43
C ASP A 54 21.24 17.03 0.98
N GLY A 55 20.84 15.75 1.06
CA GLY A 55 20.61 15.02 2.30
C GLY A 55 19.24 15.27 2.95
N SER A 56 18.47 16.26 2.48
CA SER A 56 17.10 16.51 2.96
C SER A 56 16.12 15.48 2.42
N PHE A 57 15.02 15.24 3.13
CA PHE A 57 13.97 14.32 2.68
C PHE A 57 12.84 15.08 1.97
N ARG A 58 12.37 14.56 0.83
CA ARG A 58 11.12 15.01 0.16
C ARG A 58 9.96 14.06 0.46
N PRO A 59 8.73 14.58 0.62
CA PRO A 59 7.55 13.74 0.76
C PRO A 59 7.26 12.99 -0.55
N VAL A 60 6.97 11.69 -0.43
CA VAL A 60 6.56 10.83 -1.56
C VAL A 60 5.13 10.33 -1.33
N ILE A 61 4.84 9.84 -0.13
CA ILE A 61 3.49 9.45 0.31
C ILE A 61 3.30 10.01 1.71
N ILE A 62 2.21 10.73 1.95
CA ILE A 62 1.91 11.32 3.25
C ILE A 62 0.52 10.88 3.71
N ASN A 63 0.47 10.44 4.97
CA ASN A 63 -0.76 10.04 5.66
C ASN A 63 -1.52 8.92 4.93
N SER A 64 -0.78 7.89 4.50
CA SER A 64 -1.37 6.70 3.90
C SER A 64 -2.02 5.83 4.97
N ILE A 65 -3.32 5.60 4.85
CA ILE A 65 -4.11 4.73 5.73
C ILE A 65 -4.56 3.54 4.89
N PRO A 66 -3.85 2.39 4.94
CA PRO A 66 -4.24 1.19 4.22
C PRO A 66 -5.69 0.83 4.50
N GLU A 67 -6.40 0.41 3.45
CA GLU A 67 -7.82 0.05 3.51
C GLU A 67 -8.09 -1.25 2.75
N ALA A 68 -9.06 -2.02 3.23
CA ALA A 68 -9.48 -3.26 2.60
C ALA A 68 -10.98 -3.48 2.82
N THR A 69 -11.59 -4.29 1.95
CA THR A 69 -12.91 -4.85 2.21
C THR A 69 -12.82 -6.35 2.46
N TYR A 70 -13.75 -6.89 3.24
CA TYR A 70 -13.84 -8.33 3.47
C TYR A 70 -15.26 -8.75 3.86
N ASN A 71 -15.55 -10.03 3.75
CA ASN A 71 -16.71 -10.67 4.37
C ASN A 71 -16.35 -12.10 4.76
N LYS A 72 -17.09 -12.64 5.73
CA LYS A 72 -17.18 -14.09 5.92
C LYS A 72 -18.14 -14.65 4.87
N LEU A 73 -18.02 -15.94 4.54
CA LEU A 73 -18.89 -16.58 3.54
C LEU A 73 -20.37 -16.34 3.87
N GLY A 74 -21.15 -15.87 2.89
CA GLY A 74 -22.57 -15.56 3.05
C GLY A 74 -22.89 -14.30 3.87
N SER A 75 -21.89 -13.49 4.22
CA SER A 75 -22.04 -12.27 5.01
C SER A 75 -21.99 -11.00 4.15
N ASN A 76 -22.43 -9.87 4.71
CA ASN A 76 -22.27 -8.56 4.10
C ASN A 76 -20.79 -8.16 4.00
N THR A 77 -20.45 -7.36 2.99
CA THR A 77 -19.13 -6.75 2.84
C THR A 77 -18.91 -5.70 3.93
N ASN A 78 -17.80 -5.82 4.65
CA ASN A 78 -17.29 -4.85 5.61
C ASN A 78 -16.07 -4.13 5.02
N SER A 79 -15.82 -2.91 5.50
CA SER A 79 -14.60 -2.14 5.19
C SER A 79 -13.81 -1.90 6.46
N VAL A 80 -12.48 -2.01 6.34
CA VAL A 80 -11.55 -1.76 7.45
C VAL A 80 -10.37 -0.94 6.98
N THR A 81 -9.84 -0.15 7.90
CA THR A 81 -8.57 0.57 7.74
C THR A 81 -7.69 0.27 8.94
N THR A 82 -6.43 0.69 8.91
CA THR A 82 -5.54 0.65 10.10
C THR A 82 -6.15 1.36 11.31
N ALA A 83 -7.00 2.37 11.12
CA ALA A 83 -7.72 3.07 12.19
C ALA A 83 -8.88 2.27 12.80
N SER A 84 -9.30 1.16 12.17
CA SER A 84 -10.32 0.25 12.71
C SER A 84 -9.82 -0.61 13.88
N PHE A 85 -8.52 -0.55 14.20
CA PHE A 85 -7.85 -1.42 15.17
C PHE A 85 -7.31 -0.60 16.34
N SER A 86 -7.51 -1.11 17.56
CA SER A 86 -7.07 -0.43 18.79
C SER A 86 -5.60 -0.69 19.13
N GLN A 87 -5.04 -1.79 18.63
CA GLN A 87 -3.67 -2.24 18.91
C GLN A 87 -2.83 -2.24 17.63
N MET A 88 -1.53 -1.95 17.79
CA MET A 88 -0.53 -2.06 16.75
C MET A 88 0.74 -2.66 17.35
N SER A 89 1.31 -3.67 16.70
CA SER A 89 2.65 -4.17 16.98
C SER A 89 3.54 -4.07 15.74
N TYR A 90 4.84 -3.93 15.96
CA TYR A 90 5.83 -3.78 14.90
C TYR A 90 6.94 -4.81 15.07
N GLN A 91 7.38 -5.37 13.95
CA GLN A 91 8.56 -6.23 13.87
C GLN A 91 9.31 -5.99 12.55
N SER A 92 10.62 -6.25 12.56
CA SER A 92 11.46 -6.28 11.36
C SER A 92 12.08 -7.66 11.19
N VAL A 93 12.06 -8.18 9.96
CA VAL A 93 12.60 -9.51 9.64
C VAL A 93 13.52 -9.38 8.43
N GLU A 94 14.73 -9.93 8.50
CA GLU A 94 15.58 -10.06 7.31
C GLU A 94 14.92 -11.00 6.29
N ILE A 95 14.95 -10.62 5.02
CA ILE A 95 14.37 -11.40 3.93
C ILE A 95 15.38 -11.57 2.80
N GLU A 96 15.27 -12.70 2.11
CA GLU A 96 15.93 -12.98 0.84
C GLU A 96 14.88 -13.60 -0.07
N ASP A 97 14.39 -12.82 -1.03
CA ASP A 97 13.37 -13.24 -2.00
C ASP A 97 13.82 -12.95 -3.43
N ALA A 98 12.91 -13.09 -4.42
CA ALA A 98 13.22 -12.85 -5.83
C ALA A 98 13.69 -11.41 -6.13
N PHE A 99 13.47 -10.47 -5.21
CA PHE A 99 13.88 -9.07 -5.30
C PHE A 99 15.19 -8.78 -4.56
N GLY A 100 15.83 -9.80 -3.98
CA GLY A 100 17.13 -9.70 -3.33
C GLY A 100 17.05 -9.73 -1.80
N LYS A 101 18.12 -9.22 -1.16
CA LYS A 101 18.24 -9.15 0.30
C LYS A 101 17.70 -7.83 0.83
N GLY A 102 16.83 -7.90 1.82
CA GLY A 102 16.19 -6.73 2.40
C GLY A 102 15.68 -6.97 3.80
N ILE A 103 14.88 -6.02 4.28
CA ILE A 103 14.20 -6.09 5.57
C ILE A 103 12.70 -5.89 5.33
N ASP A 104 11.91 -6.84 5.81
CA ASP A 104 10.45 -6.74 5.90
C ASP A 104 10.06 -6.03 7.21
N HIS A 105 9.58 -4.79 7.10
CA HIS A 105 9.05 -4.01 8.20
C HIS A 105 7.54 -4.21 8.31
N ARG A 106 7.11 -4.98 9.31
CA ARG A 106 5.75 -5.47 9.44
C ARG A 106 5.03 -4.82 10.62
N PHE A 107 3.88 -4.23 10.31
CA PHE A 107 2.97 -3.60 11.25
C PHE A 107 1.69 -4.44 11.31
N THR A 108 1.38 -4.96 12.49
CA THR A 108 0.24 -5.83 12.73
C THR A 108 -0.78 -5.09 13.57
N PHE A 109 -1.99 -4.93 13.04
CA PHE A 109 -3.10 -4.22 13.64
C PHE A 109 -4.16 -5.21 14.13
N SER A 110 -4.53 -5.13 15.40
CA SER A 110 -5.44 -6.07 16.07
C SER A 110 -6.41 -5.36 17.01
N GLY A 111 -7.36 -6.11 17.58
CA GLY A 111 -8.35 -5.56 18.51
C GLY A 111 -9.38 -4.67 17.80
N ASN A 112 -9.93 -5.15 16.68
CA ASN A 112 -11.04 -4.52 15.98
C ASN A 112 -12.34 -4.72 16.78
N SER A 113 -13.12 -3.65 16.95
CA SER A 113 -14.31 -3.67 17.81
C SER A 113 -15.46 -4.54 17.30
N GLN A 114 -15.52 -4.78 15.99
CA GLN A 114 -16.56 -5.59 15.34
C GLN A 114 -16.15 -7.06 15.22
N ASP A 115 -14.84 -7.33 15.11
CA ASP A 115 -14.28 -8.68 15.01
C ASP A 115 -12.90 -8.74 15.68
N GLN A 116 -12.83 -9.31 16.89
CA GLN A 116 -11.60 -9.33 17.69
C GLN A 116 -10.51 -10.23 17.10
N GLU A 117 -10.87 -11.19 16.26
CA GLU A 117 -9.93 -12.14 15.64
C GLU A 117 -9.39 -11.64 14.29
N LEU A 118 -10.01 -10.59 13.73
CA LEU A 118 -9.52 -9.95 12.53
C LEU A 118 -8.19 -9.24 12.80
N VAL A 119 -7.22 -9.50 11.94
CA VAL A 119 -5.92 -8.86 11.94
C VAL A 119 -5.66 -8.25 10.57
N MET A 120 -5.17 -7.01 10.55
CA MET A 120 -4.62 -6.38 9.35
C MET A 120 -3.11 -6.31 9.47
N GLN A 121 -2.39 -6.77 8.45
CA GLN A 121 -0.93 -6.70 8.40
C GLN A 121 -0.51 -5.81 7.23
N GLN A 122 0.17 -4.70 7.53
CA GLN A 122 0.82 -3.86 6.54
C GLN A 122 2.33 -4.07 6.61
N SER A 123 2.94 -4.42 5.50
CA SER A 123 4.37 -4.70 5.39
C SER A 123 5.02 -3.78 4.36
N PHE A 124 6.24 -3.31 4.68
CA PHE A 124 7.09 -2.57 3.76
C PHE A 124 8.44 -3.26 3.67
N ARG A 125 8.76 -3.81 2.49
CA ARG A 125 10.03 -4.47 2.22
C ARG A 125 10.99 -3.47 1.60
N LEU A 126 12.09 -3.21 2.29
CA LEU A 126 13.12 -2.27 1.88
C LEU A 126 14.40 -3.05 1.56
N TYR A 127 14.99 -2.78 0.40
CA TYR A 127 16.21 -3.42 -0.09
C TYR A 127 17.29 -2.34 -0.20
N SER A 128 18.38 -2.45 0.58
CA SER A 128 19.37 -1.36 0.71
C SER A 128 20.03 -0.98 -0.61
N GLU A 129 20.13 -1.93 -1.54
CA GLU A 129 20.76 -1.76 -2.85
C GLU A 129 19.78 -1.36 -3.97
N HIS A 130 18.51 -1.09 -3.63
CA HIS A 130 17.46 -0.78 -4.61
C HIS A 130 16.64 0.46 -4.27
N GLU A 131 16.36 1.28 -5.29
CA GLU A 131 15.58 2.51 -5.17
C GLU A 131 14.06 2.27 -5.24
N TYR A 132 13.56 1.23 -4.56
CA TYR A 132 12.12 0.96 -4.45
C TYR A 132 11.73 0.39 -3.08
N ILE A 133 10.44 0.46 -2.78
CA ILE A 133 9.81 -0.18 -1.63
C ILE A 133 8.68 -1.07 -2.15
N ILE A 134 8.60 -2.31 -1.65
CA ILE A 134 7.43 -3.17 -1.90
C ILE A 134 6.48 -3.04 -0.71
N SER A 135 5.25 -2.63 -0.98
CA SER A 135 4.18 -2.52 0.02
C SER A 135 3.22 -3.70 -0.12
N VAL A 136 2.97 -4.41 0.98
CA VAL A 136 2.09 -5.60 1.01
C VAL A 136 1.07 -5.44 2.12
N LEU A 137 -0.21 -5.58 1.77
CA LEU A 137 -1.33 -5.56 2.72
C LEU A 137 -1.97 -6.94 2.76
N SER A 138 -2.31 -7.42 3.96
CA SER A 138 -3.01 -8.68 4.16
C SER A 138 -4.07 -8.55 5.25
N LEU A 139 -5.18 -9.27 5.08
CA LEU A 139 -6.14 -9.53 6.15
C LEU A 139 -5.98 -10.98 6.58
N ILE A 140 -5.95 -11.20 7.90
CA ILE A 140 -5.71 -12.50 8.51
C ILE A 140 -6.83 -12.74 9.52
N HIS A 141 -7.42 -13.93 9.48
CA HIS A 141 -8.48 -14.37 10.37
C HIS A 141 -8.47 -15.91 10.46
N PRO A 142 -8.89 -16.53 11.58
CA PRO A 142 -8.94 -17.99 11.70
C PRO A 142 -9.91 -18.67 10.72
N ASP A 143 -11.08 -18.07 10.52
CA ASP A 143 -12.01 -18.44 9.44
C ASP A 143 -11.59 -17.84 8.09
N SER A 144 -11.99 -18.50 7.00
CA SER A 144 -11.85 -17.96 5.64
C SER A 144 -12.54 -16.61 5.48
N LEU A 145 -11.79 -15.63 5.01
CA LEU A 145 -12.32 -14.35 4.55
C LEU A 145 -12.44 -14.36 3.04
N GLU A 146 -13.33 -13.54 2.52
CA GLU A 146 -13.44 -13.23 1.11
C GLU A 146 -13.20 -11.74 0.93
N SER A 147 -12.33 -11.35 0.01
CA SER A 147 -12.11 -9.94 -0.35
C SER A 147 -12.09 -9.77 -1.85
N ASN A 148 -12.40 -8.57 -2.34
CA ASN A 148 -12.12 -8.15 -3.72
C ASN A 148 -11.56 -6.72 -3.77
N TYR A 149 -11.02 -6.22 -2.66
CA TYR A 149 -10.43 -4.89 -2.60
C TYR A 149 -9.41 -4.79 -1.47
N LEU A 150 -8.16 -4.53 -1.85
CA LEU A 150 -7.07 -4.20 -0.94
C LEU A 150 -6.30 -2.99 -1.49
N ALA A 151 -6.06 -2.00 -0.65
CA ALA A 151 -5.31 -0.79 -0.98
C ALA A 151 -4.17 -0.57 0.02
N PRO A 152 -2.95 -1.09 -0.24
CA PRO A 152 -1.80 -0.91 0.64
C PRO A 152 -1.34 0.55 0.74
N ILE A 153 -1.62 1.37 -0.28
CA ILE A 153 -1.35 2.82 -0.27
C ILE A 153 -2.65 3.56 -0.50
N CYS A 154 -3.08 4.38 0.44
CA CYS A 154 -4.29 5.18 0.34
C CYS A 154 -4.14 6.50 1.10
N THR A 155 -3.96 7.60 0.37
CA THR A 155 -3.99 8.96 0.92
C THR A 155 -5.28 9.66 0.50
N GLY A 156 -5.69 10.70 1.23
CA GLY A 156 -6.90 11.47 0.89
C GLY A 156 -7.42 12.37 2.00
N SER A 157 -7.00 12.14 3.25
CA SER A 157 -7.40 12.93 4.42
C SER A 157 -6.72 14.29 4.51
N THR A 158 -5.53 14.46 3.91
CA THR A 158 -4.80 15.73 3.92
C THR A 158 -3.98 15.87 2.64
N ALA A 159 -4.19 16.97 1.93
CA ALA A 159 -3.40 17.29 0.74
C ALA A 159 -1.96 17.65 1.13
N TYR A 160 -1.00 17.24 0.32
CA TYR A 160 0.41 17.58 0.53
C TYR A 160 1.08 18.05 -0.77
N THR A 161 2.08 18.90 -0.62
CA THR A 161 2.90 19.37 -1.75
C THR A 161 3.98 18.33 -2.05
N MET A 162 3.91 17.70 -3.22
CA MET A 162 4.94 16.76 -3.70
C MET A 162 6.04 17.48 -4.48
N TYR A 163 5.64 18.45 -5.31
CA TYR A 163 6.56 19.28 -6.11
C TYR A 163 6.21 20.75 -5.95
N VAL A 164 7.21 21.63 -6.15
CA VAL A 164 6.95 23.06 -6.34
C VAL A 164 5.99 23.21 -7.52
N SER A 165 4.98 24.07 -7.36
CA SER A 165 3.94 24.28 -8.38
C SER A 165 4.57 24.70 -9.70
N ASN A 166 4.40 23.88 -10.73
CA ASN A 166 4.86 24.17 -12.08
C ASN A 166 3.93 23.50 -13.09
N SER A 167 3.42 24.28 -14.05
CA SER A 167 2.52 23.79 -15.09
C SER A 167 3.12 22.74 -16.03
N ASN A 168 4.42 22.42 -15.89
CA ASN A 168 5.14 21.33 -16.54
C ASN A 168 5.13 20.00 -15.75
N ASN A 169 4.77 19.99 -14.47
CA ASN A 169 4.63 18.76 -13.68
C ASN A 169 3.52 17.88 -14.24
N ARG A 170 3.69 16.56 -14.17
CA ARG A 170 2.79 15.60 -14.82
C ARG A 170 2.36 14.43 -13.96
N MET A 171 1.18 13.92 -14.29
CA MET A 171 0.69 12.59 -13.94
C MET A 171 0.53 11.78 -15.24
N LEU A 172 0.94 10.51 -15.24
CA LEU A 172 0.84 9.61 -16.38
C LEU A 172 -0.39 8.71 -16.23
N LYS A 173 -1.38 8.86 -17.12
CA LYS A 173 -2.48 7.91 -17.28
C LYS A 173 -2.01 6.74 -18.16
N VAL A 174 -2.02 5.54 -17.60
CA VAL A 174 -1.83 4.30 -18.36
C VAL A 174 -3.19 3.62 -18.49
N PRO A 175 -3.71 3.41 -19.72
CA PRO A 175 -5.01 2.79 -19.92
C PRO A 175 -4.96 1.30 -19.57
N PHE A 176 -6.12 0.70 -19.26
CA PHE A 176 -6.21 -0.74 -19.17
C PHE A 176 -6.13 -1.33 -20.58
N ASP A 177 -5.20 -2.25 -20.80
CA ASP A 177 -4.98 -2.87 -22.10
C ASP A 177 -5.93 -4.06 -22.27
N ASN A 178 -7.16 -3.78 -22.72
CA ASN A 178 -8.11 -4.79 -23.16
C ASN A 178 -9.01 -4.21 -24.25
N ASP A 179 -8.56 -4.32 -25.51
CA ASP A 179 -9.28 -4.11 -26.78
C ASP A 179 -10.12 -2.81 -26.94
N GLY A 180 -10.02 -1.92 -25.97
CA GLY A 180 -10.88 -0.75 -25.82
C GLY A 180 -10.31 0.53 -26.42
N PHE A 181 -9.11 0.45 -27.02
CA PHE A 181 -8.39 1.58 -27.62
C PHE A 181 -8.15 2.76 -26.64
N GLY A 182 -8.05 2.47 -25.34
CA GLY A 182 -7.66 3.46 -24.34
C GLY A 182 -6.28 4.04 -24.67
N ARG A 183 -6.09 5.35 -24.45
CA ARG A 183 -4.82 6.02 -24.77
C ARG A 183 -4.05 6.37 -23.51
N TYR A 184 -2.73 6.27 -23.62
CA TYR A 184 -1.82 6.89 -22.68
C TYR A 184 -2.10 8.39 -22.63
N GLY A 185 -2.14 8.94 -21.41
CA GLY A 185 -2.45 10.34 -21.16
C GLY A 185 -1.35 10.98 -20.33
N ARG A 186 -0.91 12.17 -20.73
CA ARG A 186 0.00 12.99 -19.94
C ARG A 186 -0.77 14.20 -19.42
N HIS A 187 -1.12 14.19 -18.15
CA HIS A 187 -1.94 15.21 -17.51
C HIS A 187 -1.09 16.11 -16.63
N ARG A 188 -1.49 17.37 -16.43
CA ARG A 188 -0.92 18.21 -15.36
C ARG A 188 -1.26 17.58 -14.00
N ILE A 189 -0.51 17.93 -12.95
CA ILE A 189 -0.91 17.61 -11.56
C ILE A 189 -2.06 18.56 -11.15
N ASP A 190 -3.17 18.46 -11.85
CA ASP A 190 -4.37 19.29 -11.69
C ASP A 190 -5.56 18.55 -12.30
N GLY A 191 -6.38 17.95 -11.43
CA GLY A 191 -7.44 17.02 -11.81
C GLY A 191 -7.20 15.60 -11.32
N GLU A 192 -8.02 14.66 -11.79
CA GLU A 192 -8.04 13.29 -11.32
C GLU A 192 -7.83 12.32 -12.49
N ILE A 193 -6.96 11.33 -12.30
CA ILE A 193 -6.75 10.23 -13.24
C ILE A 193 -6.81 8.89 -12.51
N THR A 194 -7.25 7.86 -13.23
CA THR A 194 -7.05 6.47 -12.84
C THR A 194 -6.22 5.81 -13.92
N SER A 195 -5.09 5.24 -13.51
CA SER A 195 -4.22 4.40 -14.32
C SER A 195 -4.36 2.95 -13.89
N TYR A 196 -3.97 2.02 -14.75
CA TYR A 196 -4.05 0.60 -14.46
C TYR A 196 -2.68 -0.05 -14.52
N GLU A 197 -2.45 -0.98 -13.58
CA GLU A 197 -1.18 -1.65 -13.29
C GLU A 197 -0.01 -0.73 -12.88
N VAL A 198 0.16 0.42 -13.54
CA VAL A 198 1.25 1.35 -13.28
C VAL A 198 0.86 2.81 -13.52
N SER A 199 1.47 3.72 -12.79
CA SER A 199 1.37 5.17 -13.00
C SER A 199 2.65 5.88 -12.58
N ALA A 200 2.77 7.14 -12.98
CA ALA A 200 3.89 8.00 -12.58
C ALA A 200 3.45 9.43 -12.28
N ILE A 201 4.08 10.05 -11.28
CA ILE A 201 3.94 11.47 -10.95
C ILE A 201 5.34 12.09 -10.94
N TYR A 202 5.61 13.06 -11.82
CA TYR A 202 6.97 13.59 -12.01
C TYR A 202 7.01 15.10 -12.22
N GLU A 203 8.14 15.67 -11.80
CA GLU A 203 8.49 17.06 -12.04
C GLU A 203 8.84 17.28 -13.52
N GLY A 204 8.41 18.39 -14.09
CA GLY A 204 8.40 18.59 -15.55
C GLY A 204 9.76 18.65 -16.21
N GLU A 205 10.76 19.26 -15.56
CA GLU A 205 12.08 19.52 -16.15
C GLU A 205 13.07 18.38 -15.85
N SER A 206 13.25 18.08 -14.57
CA SER A 206 14.19 17.06 -14.08
C SER A 206 13.70 15.63 -14.31
N ARG A 207 12.38 15.45 -14.47
CA ARG A 207 11.70 14.14 -14.48
C ARG A 207 11.93 13.28 -13.25
N VAL A 208 12.45 13.86 -12.17
CA VAL A 208 12.47 13.19 -10.86
C VAL A 208 11.03 12.93 -10.46
N GLY A 209 10.73 11.67 -10.19
CA GLY A 209 9.37 11.16 -10.13
C GLY A 209 9.12 10.19 -9.00
N LEU A 210 7.88 9.75 -8.93
CA LEU A 210 7.42 8.56 -8.22
C LEU A 210 6.73 7.67 -9.25
N ILE A 211 7.14 6.41 -9.34
CA ILE A 211 6.45 5.36 -10.08
C ILE A 211 5.74 4.49 -9.05
N LEU A 212 4.47 4.20 -9.26
CA LEU A 212 3.73 3.21 -8.49
C LEU A 212 3.17 2.17 -9.44
N GLY A 213 3.31 0.90 -9.09
CA GLY A 213 2.71 -0.17 -9.87
C GLY A 213 2.50 -1.43 -9.03
N SER A 214 1.66 -2.31 -9.55
CA SER A 214 1.50 -3.68 -9.06
C SER A 214 2.78 -4.48 -9.30
N VAL A 215 3.07 -5.38 -8.36
CA VAL A 215 4.15 -6.37 -8.46
C VAL A 215 3.60 -7.75 -8.81
N ASP A 216 2.36 -8.02 -8.41
CA ASP A 216 1.60 -9.23 -8.68
C ASP A 216 0.37 -8.87 -9.54
N HIS A 217 0.02 -9.76 -10.49
CA HIS A 217 -1.00 -9.57 -11.50
C HIS A 217 -1.95 -10.78 -11.65
N ASP A 218 -1.87 -11.78 -10.75
CA ASP A 218 -2.48 -13.10 -11.00
C ASP A 218 -3.99 -13.17 -10.74
N LEU A 219 -4.50 -12.42 -9.75
CA LEU A 219 -5.87 -12.58 -9.26
C LEU A 219 -6.80 -11.42 -9.64
N TRP A 220 -6.35 -10.19 -9.46
CA TRP A 220 -7.17 -8.99 -9.69
C TRP A 220 -6.44 -7.97 -10.53
N LYS A 221 -7.24 -7.21 -11.29
CA LYS A 221 -6.77 -5.98 -11.92
C LYS A 221 -6.38 -4.98 -10.83
N SER A 222 -5.31 -4.24 -11.07
CA SER A 222 -4.82 -3.21 -10.16
C SER A 222 -4.93 -1.82 -10.78
N ALA A 223 -5.13 -0.82 -9.94
CA ALA A 223 -5.24 0.57 -10.35
C ALA A 223 -4.49 1.53 -9.42
N ILE A 224 -4.07 2.64 -10.01
CA ILE A 224 -3.50 3.79 -9.33
C ILE A 224 -4.42 4.98 -9.61
N ASN A 225 -5.13 5.45 -8.59
CA ASN A 225 -5.92 6.68 -8.65
C ASN A 225 -5.09 7.84 -8.09
N ILE A 226 -5.05 8.94 -8.82
CA ILE A 226 -4.28 10.14 -8.46
C ILE A 226 -5.16 11.36 -8.64
N LYS A 227 -5.33 12.12 -7.57
CA LYS A 227 -6.00 13.42 -7.57
C LYS A 227 -5.00 14.52 -7.27
N GLY A 228 -4.55 15.21 -8.32
CA GLY A 228 -3.65 16.34 -8.25
C GLY A 228 -4.37 17.68 -8.14
N ALA A 229 -3.67 18.69 -7.64
CA ALA A 229 -4.13 20.07 -7.62
C ALA A 229 -2.97 21.06 -7.73
N ASN A 230 -3.24 22.24 -8.29
CA ASN A 230 -2.31 23.37 -8.32
C ASN A 230 -0.93 23.03 -8.90
N ASN A 231 -0.87 22.08 -9.84
CA ASN A 231 0.35 21.68 -10.54
C ASN A 231 1.50 21.21 -9.63
N GLY A 232 1.21 20.66 -8.45
CA GLY A 232 2.26 20.18 -7.52
C GLY A 232 1.76 19.58 -6.21
N LYS A 233 0.47 19.71 -5.89
CA LYS A 233 -0.16 19.09 -4.73
C LYS A 233 -0.84 17.78 -5.10
N ILE A 234 -0.81 16.84 -4.18
CA ILE A 234 -1.56 15.60 -4.22
C ILE A 234 -2.65 15.68 -3.15
N ASN A 235 -3.91 15.65 -3.59
CA ASN A 235 -5.07 15.60 -2.70
C ASN A 235 -5.39 14.17 -2.30
N ALA A 236 -5.23 13.21 -3.21
CA ALA A 236 -5.39 11.78 -2.96
C ALA A 236 -4.49 10.96 -3.89
N LEU A 237 -3.97 9.85 -3.37
CA LEU A 237 -3.19 8.85 -4.09
C LEU A 237 -3.56 7.48 -3.54
N LYS A 238 -4.12 6.62 -4.38
CA LYS A 238 -4.48 5.25 -4.01
C LYS A 238 -3.83 4.27 -4.98
N ALA A 239 -3.16 3.25 -4.46
CA ALA A 239 -2.76 2.06 -5.20
C ALA A 239 -3.52 0.88 -4.61
N PHE A 240 -4.31 0.20 -5.45
CA PHE A 240 -5.24 -0.82 -4.99
C PHE A 240 -5.45 -1.91 -6.04
N SER A 241 -5.81 -3.10 -5.56
CA SER A 241 -6.21 -4.24 -6.37
C SER A 241 -7.70 -4.50 -6.22
N GLY A 242 -8.34 -5.05 -7.25
CA GLY A 242 -9.79 -5.27 -7.30
C GLY A 242 -10.55 -4.20 -8.09
N VAL A 243 -9.86 -3.44 -8.95
CA VAL A 243 -10.54 -2.44 -9.79
C VAL A 243 -11.45 -3.12 -10.81
N SER A 244 -12.70 -2.68 -10.88
CA SER A 244 -13.67 -3.13 -11.87
C SER A 244 -14.55 -1.95 -12.27
N ASN A 245 -14.44 -1.52 -13.51
CA ASN A 245 -15.16 -0.37 -14.06
C ASN A 245 -15.27 -0.46 -15.59
N SER A 246 -15.92 0.54 -16.20
CA SER A 246 -16.10 0.59 -17.65
C SER A 246 -14.80 0.64 -18.45
N GLU A 247 -13.73 1.21 -17.90
CA GLU A 247 -12.41 1.29 -18.55
C GLU A 247 -11.66 -0.04 -18.52
N THR A 248 -11.90 -0.88 -17.51
CA THR A 248 -11.38 -2.27 -17.41
C THR A 248 -12.26 -3.30 -18.13
N ARG A 249 -13.40 -2.85 -18.67
CA ARG A 249 -14.45 -3.65 -19.34
C ARG A 249 -15.18 -4.63 -18.42
N ASP A 250 -15.10 -4.42 -17.10
CA ASP A 250 -15.87 -5.17 -16.14
C ASP A 250 -17.18 -4.45 -15.82
N LEU A 251 -18.29 -5.18 -15.92
CA LEU A 251 -19.63 -4.67 -15.65
C LEU A 251 -20.13 -5.00 -14.23
N ILE A 252 -19.38 -5.85 -13.51
CA ILE A 252 -19.68 -6.29 -12.15
C ILE A 252 -18.37 -6.37 -11.34
N PRO A 253 -18.41 -6.15 -10.02
CA PRO A 253 -17.22 -6.28 -9.17
C PRO A 253 -16.50 -7.62 -9.35
N HIS A 254 -15.18 -7.63 -9.18
CA HIS A 254 -14.39 -8.86 -9.21
C HIS A 254 -14.89 -9.89 -8.18
N GLY A 255 -14.73 -11.16 -8.55
CA GLY A 255 -14.93 -12.28 -7.63
C GLY A 255 -14.05 -12.12 -6.39
N LYS A 256 -14.59 -12.53 -5.25
CA LYS A 256 -13.85 -12.47 -4.01
C LYS A 256 -12.93 -13.69 -3.91
N VAL A 257 -11.71 -13.48 -3.43
CA VAL A 257 -10.73 -14.56 -3.21
C VAL A 257 -10.54 -14.77 -1.72
N VAL A 258 -10.18 -16.01 -1.37
CA VAL A 258 -9.94 -16.48 0.00
C VAL A 258 -8.45 -16.44 0.32
#